data_AF-A0AAW2JDP3-F1
#
_entry.id   AF-A0AAW2JDP3-F1
#
_cell.length_a   1.000
_cell.length_b   1.000
_cell.length_c   1.000
_cell.angle_alpha   90.00
_cell.angle_beta   90.00
_cell.angle_gamma   90.00
#
_symmetry.space_group_name_H-M   'P 1'
#
loop_
_entity.id
_entity.type
_entity.pdbx_description
1 polymer ?
#
loop_
_entity_poly.entity_id
_entity_poly.type
_entity_poly.pdbx_seq_one_letter_code
_entity_poly.pdbx_strand_id
1 'polypeptide(L)'
;MSKSKRDCHEKIGEALWAYRTTHRTATQATPYSLVYGVEAVLPLESQIPSLRIGIQEELTIEDNARLRLEELEALDEKKLEAQQQLQCYQACMTRAFNKKVRPRSFQVGDLVLAVR
;
A
#
# COMPACT_ATOMS: atom_id res chain seq x y z
N MET A 1 -22.09 15.39 -11.71
CA MET A 1 -20.82 15.33 -10.96
C MET A 1 -19.69 15.84 -11.84
N SER A 2 -19.32 17.11 -11.66
CA SER A 2 -18.31 17.82 -12.46
C SER A 2 -16.98 17.06 -12.42
N LYS A 3 -16.47 16.66 -13.60
CA LYS A 3 -15.13 16.11 -13.78
C LYS A 3 -14.17 17.24 -14.16
N SER A 4 -13.98 18.23 -13.27
CA SER A 4 -13.01 19.30 -13.51
C SER A 4 -11.69 18.98 -12.82
N LYS A 5 -10.56 19.17 -13.54
CA LYS A 5 -9.20 19.05 -12.98
C LYS A 5 -8.94 20.01 -11.79
N ARG A 6 -9.81 21.01 -11.60
CA ARG A 6 -9.70 22.05 -10.57
C ARG A 6 -10.13 21.60 -9.17
N ASP A 7 -10.92 20.52 -9.07
CA ASP A 7 -11.52 20.07 -7.82
C ASP A 7 -10.67 18.96 -7.13
N CYS A 8 -9.42 18.78 -7.57
CA CYS A 8 -8.52 17.74 -7.06
C CYS A 8 -8.26 17.90 -5.55
N HIS A 9 -8.11 19.14 -5.10
CA HIS A 9 -7.84 19.48 -3.70
C HIS A 9 -8.97 19.05 -2.76
N GLU A 10 -10.22 19.09 -3.23
CA GLU A 10 -11.40 18.66 -2.46
C GLU A 10 -11.42 17.13 -2.25
N LYS A 11 -10.78 16.36 -3.14
CA LYS A 11 -10.79 14.89 -3.14
C LYS A 11 -9.52 14.26 -2.55
N ILE A 12 -8.58 15.06 -2.05
CA ILE A 12 -7.33 14.54 -1.48
C ILE A 12 -7.60 13.57 -0.33
N GLY A 13 -8.56 13.88 0.55
CA GLY A 13 -8.92 13.01 1.67
C GLY A 13 -9.38 11.62 1.21
N GLU A 14 -10.28 11.57 0.23
CA GLU A 14 -10.80 10.32 -0.36
C GLU A 14 -9.69 9.53 -1.06
N ALA A 15 -8.86 10.21 -1.85
CA ALA A 15 -7.74 9.58 -2.54
C ALA A 15 -6.72 8.98 -1.56
N LEU A 16 -6.42 9.68 -0.47
CA LEU A 16 -5.52 9.21 0.57
C LEU A 16 -6.11 8.04 1.35
N TRP A 17 -7.41 8.07 1.65
CA TRP A 17 -8.11 6.97 2.28
C TRP A 17 -8.04 5.71 1.42
N ALA A 18 -8.47 5.82 0.15
CA ALA A 18 -8.36 4.72 -0.81
C ALA A 18 -6.91 4.24 -0.94
N TYR A 19 -5.94 5.16 -0.91
CA TYR A 19 -4.54 4.77 -1.00
C TYR A 19 -4.10 3.88 0.16
N ARG A 20 -4.52 4.23 1.39
CA ARG A 20 -4.14 3.57 2.64
C ARG A 20 -4.85 2.24 2.86
N THR A 21 -6.10 2.11 2.41
CA THR A 21 -6.92 0.90 2.65
C THR A 21 -6.92 -0.08 1.47
N THR A 22 -6.36 0.30 0.32
CA THR A 22 -6.26 -0.61 -0.84
C THR A 22 -5.01 -1.47 -0.76
N HIS A 23 -5.19 -2.77 -1.00
CA HIS A 23 -4.10 -3.74 -1.07
C HIS A 23 -3.13 -3.41 -2.21
N ARG A 24 -1.83 -3.43 -1.92
CA ARG A 24 -0.76 -3.11 -2.88
C ARG A 24 -0.10 -4.38 -3.38
N THR A 25 -0.08 -4.58 -4.69
CA THR A 25 0.61 -5.71 -5.32
C THR A 25 2.12 -5.74 -5.02
N ALA A 26 2.74 -4.57 -4.82
CA ALA A 26 4.17 -4.49 -4.56
C ALA A 26 4.55 -5.03 -3.16
N THR A 27 3.72 -4.75 -2.14
CA THR A 27 4.00 -5.14 -0.75
C THR A 27 3.12 -6.30 -0.27
N GLN A 28 2.12 -6.71 -1.05
CA GLN A 28 1.09 -7.70 -0.68
C GLN A 28 0.37 -7.36 0.64
N ALA A 29 0.19 -6.06 0.92
CA ALA A 29 -0.47 -5.56 2.12
C ALA A 29 -1.12 -4.19 1.85
N THR A 30 -2.00 -3.74 2.75
CA THR A 30 -2.48 -2.35 2.72
C THR A 30 -1.48 -1.44 3.46
N PRO A 31 -1.25 -0.20 3.01
CA PRO A 31 -0.39 0.72 3.75
C PRO A 31 -0.86 0.97 5.19
N TYR A 32 -2.17 0.91 5.45
CA TYR A 32 -2.72 1.07 6.79
C TYR A 32 -2.29 -0.08 7.72
N SER A 33 -2.38 -1.35 7.27
CA SER A 33 -2.00 -2.48 8.12
C SER A 33 -0.51 -2.55 8.42
N LEU A 34 0.35 -2.05 7.52
CA LEU A 34 1.79 -1.94 7.80
C LEU A 34 2.14 -0.88 8.86
N VAL A 35 1.28 0.13 9.05
CA VAL A 35 1.49 1.17 10.08
C VAL A 35 0.87 0.77 11.41
N TYR A 36 -0.35 0.24 11.39
CA TYR A 36 -1.15 0.01 12.59
C TYR A 36 -1.29 -1.46 12.99
N GLY A 37 -0.74 -2.40 12.23
CA GLY A 37 -0.81 -3.85 12.51
C GLY A 37 -2.09 -4.54 12.04
N VAL A 38 -3.12 -3.78 11.71
CA VAL A 38 -4.46 -4.26 11.36
C VAL A 38 -5.04 -3.55 10.16
N GLU A 39 -5.98 -4.20 9.48
CA GLU A 39 -6.74 -3.58 8.40
C GLU A 39 -7.70 -2.51 8.95
N ALA A 40 -7.81 -1.40 8.21
CA ALA A 40 -8.75 -0.33 8.55
C ALA A 40 -10.19 -0.87 8.58
N VAL A 41 -10.99 -0.39 9.53
CA VAL A 41 -12.45 -0.59 9.49
C VAL A 41 -13.02 0.46 8.55
N LEU A 42 -13.71 0.02 7.50
CA LEU A 42 -14.28 0.94 6.52
C LEU A 42 -15.53 1.62 7.10
N PRO A 43 -15.82 2.89 6.74
CA PRO A 43 -17.05 3.55 7.17
C PRO A 43 -18.31 2.74 6.83
N LEU A 44 -18.31 2.02 5.71
CA LEU A 44 -19.41 1.13 5.32
C LEU A 44 -19.61 -0.05 6.28
N GLU A 45 -18.51 -0.62 6.80
CA GLU A 45 -18.53 -1.71 7.79
C GLU A 45 -19.08 -1.27 9.14
N SER A 46 -19.10 0.03 9.42
CA SER A 46 -19.72 0.65 10.60
C SER A 46 -21.18 1.03 10.37
N GLN A 47 -21.53 1.51 9.16
CA GLN A 47 -22.92 1.81 8.81
C GLN A 47 -23.76 0.54 8.66
N ILE A 48 -23.16 -0.52 8.11
CA ILE A 48 -23.74 -1.86 8.03
C ILE A 48 -22.97 -2.69 9.06
N PRO A 49 -23.57 -3.09 10.20
CA PRO A 49 -22.87 -3.85 11.24
C PRO A 49 -22.17 -5.07 10.66
N SER A 50 -20.87 -4.93 10.38
CA SER A 50 -20.07 -5.99 9.80
C SER A 50 -19.74 -7.02 10.87
N LEU A 51 -19.42 -8.25 10.43
CA LEU A 51 -18.97 -9.31 11.34
C LEU A 51 -17.79 -8.88 12.22
N ARG A 52 -16.87 -8.06 11.68
CA ARG A 52 -15.73 -7.53 12.42
C ARG A 52 -16.17 -6.69 13.62
N ILE A 53 -17.19 -5.85 13.44
CA ILE A 53 -17.71 -5.00 14.52
C ILE A 53 -18.50 -5.82 15.52
N GLY A 54 -19.35 -6.75 15.07
CA GLY A 54 -20.08 -7.64 15.97
C GLY A 54 -19.15 -8.45 16.88
N ILE A 55 -18.07 -9.03 16.33
CA ILE A 55 -17.06 -9.73 17.12
C ILE A 55 -16.39 -8.77 18.11
N GLN A 56 -16.03 -7.56 17.68
CA GLN A 56 -15.38 -6.57 18.56
C GLN A 56 -16.28 -6.15 19.73
N GLU A 57 -17.57 -5.99 19.49
CA GLU A 57 -18.57 -5.60 20.50
C GLU A 57 -18.85 -6.73 21.51
N GLU A 58 -18.70 -7.98 21.10
CA GLU A 58 -18.86 -9.16 21.96
C GLU A 58 -17.62 -9.47 22.82
N LEU A 59 -16.46 -8.88 22.50
CA LEU A 59 -15.22 -9.12 23.24
C LEU A 59 -15.19 -8.38 24.58
N THR A 60 -14.64 -9.05 25.60
CA THR A 60 -14.29 -8.38 26.85
C THR A 60 -13.10 -7.44 26.62
N ILE A 61 -12.94 -6.45 27.50
CA ILE A 61 -11.79 -5.52 27.45
C ILE A 61 -10.46 -6.27 27.51
N GLU A 62 -10.39 -7.34 28.31
CA GLU A 62 -9.18 -8.13 28.49
C GLU A 62 -8.84 -8.96 27.25
N ASP A 63 -9.84 -9.61 26.65
CA ASP A 63 -9.65 -10.34 25.39
C ASP A 63 -9.25 -9.40 24.25
N ASN A 64 -9.85 -8.22 24.19
CA ASN A 64 -9.51 -7.19 23.22
C ASN A 64 -8.05 -6.73 23.36
N ALA A 65 -7.61 -6.47 24.59
CA ALA A 65 -6.24 -6.07 24.87
C ALA A 65 -5.23 -7.16 24.50
N ARG A 66 -5.55 -8.43 24.78
CA ARG A 66 -4.72 -9.57 24.39
C ARG A 66 -4.58 -9.68 22.88
N LEU A 67 -5.70 -9.69 22.14
CA LEU A 67 -5.68 -9.74 20.67
C LEU A 67 -4.90 -8.56 20.09
N ARG A 68 -5.06 -7.37 20.66
CA ARG A 68 -4.35 -6.19 20.21
C ARG A 68 -2.84 -6.30 20.42
N LEU A 69 -2.40 -6.92 21.50
CA LEU A 69 -0.99 -7.20 21.75
C LEU A 69 -0.42 -8.17 20.70
N GLU A 70 -1.12 -9.28 20.43
CA GLU A 70 -0.71 -10.27 19.43
C GLU A 70 -0.57 -9.64 18.03
N GLU A 71 -1.50 -8.77 17.64
CA GLU A 71 -1.43 -8.03 16.37
C GLU A 71 -0.19 -7.12 16.27
N LEU A 72 0.19 -6.48 17.39
CA LEU A 72 1.35 -5.60 17.46
C LEU A 72 2.66 -6.39 17.45
N GLU A 73 2.71 -7.53 18.12
CA GLU A 73 3.87 -8.43 18.11
C GLU A 73 4.12 -8.98 16.70
N ALA A 74 3.06 -9.32 15.96
CA ALA A 74 3.16 -9.78 14.57
C ALA A 74 3.46 -8.65 13.55
N LEU A 75 3.42 -7.37 13.96
CA LEU A 75 3.52 -6.26 13.02
C LEU A 75 4.90 -6.15 12.37
N ASP A 76 5.96 -6.40 13.13
CA ASP A 76 7.32 -6.29 12.61
C ASP A 76 7.63 -7.40 11.60
N GLU A 77 7.10 -8.60 11.82
CA GLU A 77 7.15 -9.68 10.85
C GLU A 77 6.45 -9.30 9.54
N LYS A 78 5.21 -8.79 9.62
CA LYS A 78 4.46 -8.31 8.44
C LYS A 78 5.21 -7.21 7.68
N LYS A 79 5.87 -6.28 8.37
CA LYS A 79 6.69 -5.23 7.73
C LYS A 79 7.89 -5.83 7.01
N LEU A 80 8.56 -6.80 7.62
CA LEU A 80 9.69 -7.48 7.02
C LEU A 80 9.27 -8.25 5.75
N GLU A 81 8.18 -8.99 5.80
CA GLU A 81 7.61 -9.68 4.65
C GLU A 81 7.26 -8.69 3.52
N ALA A 82 6.56 -7.60 3.85
CA ALA A 82 6.20 -6.57 2.88
C ALA A 82 7.43 -5.94 2.21
N GLN A 83 8.53 -5.74 2.96
CA GLN A 83 9.80 -5.25 2.42
C GLN A 83 10.41 -6.26 1.44
N GLN A 84 10.41 -7.56 1.78
CA GLN A 84 10.92 -8.60 0.89
C GLN A 84 10.09 -8.68 -0.41
N GLN A 85 8.76 -8.61 -0.31
CA GLN A 85 7.87 -8.58 -1.46
C GLN A 85 8.16 -7.37 -2.36
N LEU A 86 8.37 -6.20 -1.76
CA LEU A 86 8.71 -4.98 -2.49
C LEU A 86 10.02 -5.12 -3.26
N GLN A 87 11.05 -5.70 -2.65
CA GLN A 87 12.34 -5.96 -3.30
C GLN A 87 12.17 -6.92 -4.49
N CYS A 88 11.43 -8.02 -4.30
CA CYS A 88 11.12 -8.97 -5.37
C CYS A 88 10.36 -8.30 -6.53
N TYR A 89 9.35 -7.49 -6.21
CA TYR A 89 8.59 -6.74 -7.18
C TYR A 89 9.46 -5.76 -7.98
N GLN A 90 10.31 -4.99 -7.30
CA GLN A 90 11.27 -4.07 -7.93
C GLN A 90 12.26 -4.83 -8.84
N ALA A 91 12.79 -5.97 -8.37
CA ALA A 91 13.69 -6.79 -9.19
C ALA A 91 13.00 -7.34 -10.44
N CYS A 92 11.74 -7.76 -10.34
CA CYS A 92 10.93 -8.18 -11.49
C CYS A 92 10.70 -7.02 -12.47
N MET A 93 10.33 -5.84 -11.97
CA MET A 93 10.16 -4.65 -12.81
C MET A 93 11.44 -4.25 -13.53
N THR A 94 12.56 -4.18 -12.81
CA THR A 94 13.89 -3.84 -13.37
C THR A 94 14.28 -4.83 -14.46
N ARG A 95 14.10 -6.14 -14.23
CA ARG A 95 14.35 -7.17 -15.25
C ARG A 95 13.47 -6.99 -16.48
N ALA A 96 12.17 -6.73 -16.30
CA ALA A 96 11.24 -6.52 -17.40
C ALA A 96 11.57 -5.27 -18.24
N PHE A 97 11.95 -4.17 -17.58
CA PHE A 97 12.38 -2.94 -18.24
C PHE A 97 13.70 -3.16 -19.00
N ASN A 98 14.72 -3.68 -18.32
CA ASN A 98 16.05 -3.87 -18.89
C ASN A 98 16.07 -4.90 -20.02
N LYS A 99 15.12 -5.84 -20.08
CA LYS A 99 14.99 -6.79 -21.20
C LYS A 99 14.92 -6.12 -22.58
N LYS A 100 14.39 -4.89 -22.65
CA LYS A 100 14.26 -4.12 -23.89
C LYS A 100 15.36 -3.07 -24.09
N VAL A 101 16.20 -2.84 -23.09
CA VAL A 101 17.28 -1.87 -23.15
C VAL A 101 18.46 -2.50 -23.89
N ARG A 102 18.90 -1.85 -24.97
CA ARG A 102 20.11 -2.25 -25.71
C ARG A 102 21.26 -1.34 -25.31
N PRO A 103 22.39 -1.88 -24.81
CA PRO A 103 23.57 -1.06 -24.57
C PRO A 103 24.05 -0.48 -25.89
N ARG A 104 24.35 0.82 -25.89
CA ARG A 104 24.91 1.58 -27.02
C ARG A 104 26.19 2.23 -26.52
N SER A 105 27.28 2.08 -27.28
CA SER A 105 28.47 2.91 -27.12
C SER A 105 28.36 4.11 -28.07
N PHE A 106 28.91 5.25 -27.63
CA PHE A 106 28.97 6.48 -28.41
C PHE A 106 30.42 6.93 -28.51
N GLN A 107 30.78 7.56 -29.62
CA GLN A 107 32.10 8.12 -29.89
C GLN A 107 32.05 9.65 -29.90
N VAL A 108 33.23 10.28 -29.77
CA VAL A 108 33.35 11.73 -29.90
C VAL A 108 32.91 12.14 -31.31
N GLY A 109 31.89 13.00 -31.39
CA GLY A 109 31.26 13.43 -32.64
C GLY A 109 29.86 12.84 -32.88
N ASP A 110 29.45 11.83 -32.11
CA ASP A 110 28.08 11.30 -32.20
C ASP A 110 27.06 12.30 -31.62
N LEU A 111 25.99 12.53 -32.38
CA LEU A 111 24.86 13.34 -31.92
C LEU A 111 23.93 12.48 -31.05
N VAL A 112 23.81 12.86 -29.77
CA VAL A 112 22.90 12.22 -28.82
C VAL A 112 21.83 13.19 -28.33
N LEU A 113 20.63 12.67 -28.11
CA LEU A 113 19.53 13.45 -27.55
C LEU A 113 19.78 13.65 -26.05
N ALA A 114 20.08 14.88 -25.66
CA ALA A 114 20.18 15.24 -24.25
C ALA A 114 18.76 15.42 -23.66
N VAL A 115 18.40 14.59 -22.68
CA VAL A 115 17.22 14.82 -21.85
C VAL A 115 17.67 15.72 -20.71
N ARG A 116 17.17 16.97 -20.66
CA ARG A 116 17.36 17.91 -19.55
C ARG A 116 16.24 17.79 -18.55
#